data_AF-A0A528TND0-F1
#
_entry.id   AF-A0A528TND0-F1
#
_cell.length_a   1.000
_cell.length_b   1.000
_cell.length_c   1.000
_cell.angle_alpha   90.00
_cell.angle_beta   90.00
_cell.angle_gamma   90.00
#
_symmetry.space_group_name_H-M   'P 1'
#
loop_
_entity.id
_entity.type
_entity.pdbx_description
1 polymer ?
#
loop_
_entity_poly.entity_id
_entity_poly.type
_entity_poly.pdbx_seq_one_letter_code
_entity_poly.pdbx_strand_id
1 'polypeptide(L)'
;SLPLDQNNDGVIQHIMLDNKGEHVPYIVVLKRLKPTNLWSSGPIKSETMSVGIVVPEREIYASLVAAQKSISRATNRILLFQVAAIVVSLLIVFAAVLGISKRITAGLRALASAAQRLQSKDYSVRVRVPTRDEVEAVGVAFNRMAEQISFHTENLEQLVDERTR
;
A
#
# COMPACT_ATOMS: atom_id res chain seq x y z
N SER A 1 -14.63 33.46 -45.30
CA SER A 1 -13.75 34.64 -45.28
C SER A 1 -13.51 35.02 -43.84
N LEU A 2 -12.26 35.16 -43.40
CA LEU A 2 -11.99 35.64 -42.05
C LEU A 2 -12.42 37.12 -41.96
N PRO A 3 -13.26 37.53 -41.00
CA PRO A 3 -13.55 38.93 -40.75
C PRO A 3 -12.31 39.58 -40.13
N LEU A 4 -11.39 40.02 -40.97
CA LEU A 4 -10.18 40.75 -40.57
C LEU A 4 -10.56 42.21 -40.33
N ASP A 5 -11.15 42.51 -39.16
CA ASP A 5 -11.23 43.91 -38.74
C ASP A 5 -9.81 44.45 -38.47
N GLN A 6 -9.63 45.75 -38.70
CA GLN A 6 -8.33 46.40 -38.59
C GLN A 6 -7.89 46.66 -37.13
N ASN A 7 -8.63 46.20 -36.13
CA ASN A 7 -8.36 46.50 -34.72
C ASN A 7 -7.87 45.28 -33.91
N ASN A 8 -7.83 44.10 -34.53
CA ASN A 8 -7.46 42.84 -33.87
C ASN A 8 -5.95 42.62 -33.65
N ASP A 9 -5.15 43.69 -33.49
CA ASP A 9 -3.71 43.56 -33.25
C ASP A 9 -3.41 42.96 -31.87
N GLY A 10 -3.00 41.70 -31.85
CA GLY A 10 -2.71 40.92 -30.64
C GLY A 10 -3.93 40.28 -29.99
N VAL A 11 -5.11 40.34 -30.61
CA VAL A 11 -6.32 39.69 -30.09
C VAL A 11 -6.31 38.20 -30.42
N ILE A 12 -6.62 37.37 -29.42
CA ILE A 12 -6.79 35.92 -29.57
C ILE A 12 -8.19 35.67 -30.12
N GLN A 13 -8.28 34.99 -31.26
CA GLN A 13 -9.54 34.63 -31.90
C GLN A 13 -9.66 33.12 -32.06
N HIS A 14 -10.87 32.62 -31.84
CA HIS A 14 -11.21 31.22 -32.08
C HIS A 14 -11.96 31.14 -33.41
N ILE A 15 -11.45 30.35 -34.34
CA ILE A 15 -12.06 30.15 -35.66
C ILE A 15 -12.20 28.67 -35.95
N MET A 16 -13.22 28.33 -36.73
CA MET A 16 -13.36 27.00 -37.30
C MET A 16 -12.76 27.01 -38.70
N LEU A 17 -11.77 26.14 -38.94
CA LEU A 17 -11.21 25.93 -40.28
C LEU A 17 -11.53 24.52 -40.73
N ASP A 18 -11.97 24.39 -41.98
CA ASP A 18 -12.09 23.09 -42.63
C ASP A 18 -10.68 22.57 -42.97
N ASN A 19 -10.36 21.40 -42.42
CA ASN A 19 -9.12 20.69 -42.69
C ASN A 19 -9.47 19.26 -43.14
N LYS A 20 -9.33 18.99 -44.44
CA LYS A 20 -9.63 17.68 -45.07
C LYS A 20 -11.07 17.19 -44.83
N GLY A 21 -12.05 18.10 -44.81
CA GLY A 21 -13.47 17.78 -44.61
C GLY A 21 -13.91 17.73 -43.15
N GLU A 22 -12.99 18.00 -42.21
CA GLU A 22 -13.28 18.08 -40.77
C GLU A 22 -13.19 19.54 -40.30
N HIS A 23 -14.24 20.01 -39.63
CA HIS A 23 -14.28 21.36 -39.07
C HIS A 23 -13.52 21.37 -37.74
N VAL A 24 -12.35 21.99 -37.74
CA VAL A 24 -11.42 21.97 -36.60
C VAL A 24 -11.36 23.36 -35.96
N PRO A 25 -11.43 23.46 -34.62
CA PRO A 25 -11.19 24.72 -33.91
C PRO A 25 -9.70 25.08 -33.89
N TYR A 26 -9.41 26.32 -34.28
CA TYR A 26 -8.09 26.93 -34.28
C TYR A 26 -8.09 28.22 -33.47
N ILE A 27 -7.01 28.44 -32.74
CA ILE A 27 -6.69 29.73 -32.15
C ILE A 27 -5.80 30.49 -33.12
N VAL A 28 -6.19 31.73 -33.41
CA VAL A 28 -5.48 32.65 -34.28
C VAL A 28 -5.13 33.92 -33.53
N VAL A 29 -3.87 34.32 -33.64
CA VAL A 29 -3.39 35.62 -33.15
C VAL A 29 -2.76 36.35 -34.31
N LEU A 30 -3.25 37.56 -34.58
CA LEU A 30 -2.74 38.43 -35.64
C LEU A 30 -1.95 39.57 -35.01
N LYS A 31 -0.68 39.72 -35.35
CA LYS A 31 0.14 40.85 -34.93
C LYS A 31 0.47 41.72 -36.14
N ARG A 32 0.13 43.00 -36.07
CA ARG A 32 0.50 44.00 -37.06
C ARG A 32 1.98 44.32 -36.94
N LEU A 33 2.70 44.28 -38.05
CA LEU A 33 4.10 44.67 -38.11
C LEU A 33 4.22 46.20 -38.26
N LYS A 34 5.36 46.74 -37.83
CA LYS A 34 5.65 48.16 -38.04
C LYS A 34 5.69 48.45 -39.55
N PRO A 35 5.00 49.50 -40.03
CA PRO A 35 5.01 49.88 -41.44
C PRO A 35 6.45 50.02 -41.92
N THR A 36 6.78 49.33 -43.00
CA THR A 36 8.12 49.36 -43.60
C THR A 36 7.95 49.64 -45.09
N ASN A 37 8.78 50.53 -45.63
CA ASN A 37 8.73 50.86 -47.06
C ASN A 37 9.25 49.68 -47.86
N LEU A 38 8.34 48.94 -48.50
CA LEU A 38 8.70 47.86 -49.41
C LEU A 38 8.95 48.45 -50.80
N TRP A 39 10.12 48.20 -51.36
CA TRP A 39 10.45 48.64 -52.71
C TRP A 39 9.77 47.71 -53.72
N SER A 40 8.71 48.21 -54.36
CA SER A 40 8.05 47.57 -55.49
C SER A 40 7.99 48.60 -56.61
N SER A 41 8.49 48.25 -57.79
CA SER A 41 8.70 49.04 -59.02
C SER A 41 7.61 50.07 -59.36
N GLY A 42 7.52 51.16 -58.60
CA GLY A 42 6.46 52.16 -58.64
C GLY A 42 6.52 53.12 -57.42
N PRO A 43 5.59 54.09 -57.28
CA PRO A 43 5.61 55.06 -56.20
C PRO A 43 5.48 54.38 -54.82
N ILE A 44 6.26 54.84 -53.84
CA ILE A 44 6.33 54.28 -52.48
C ILE A 44 4.92 54.35 -51.84
N LYS A 45 4.31 53.18 -51.61
CA LYS A 45 3.08 53.04 -50.84
C LYS A 45 3.43 52.44 -49.48
N SER A 46 2.90 53.04 -48.40
CA SER A 46 3.01 52.48 -47.07
C SER A 46 2.16 51.21 -47.00
N GLU A 47 2.81 50.05 -46.95
CA GLU A 47 2.15 48.77 -46.74
C GLU A 47 2.34 48.32 -45.29
N THR A 48 1.23 47.87 -44.70
CA THR A 48 1.21 47.33 -43.35
C THR A 48 0.98 45.83 -43.45
N MET A 49 1.99 45.04 -43.09
CA MET A 49 1.87 43.58 -43.03
C MET A 49 1.37 43.12 -41.67
N SER A 50 0.67 42.00 -41.63
CA SER A 50 0.26 41.32 -40.40
C SER A 50 0.77 39.88 -40.41
N VAL A 51 1.29 39.42 -39.28
CA VAL A 51 1.72 38.03 -39.07
C VAL A 51 0.66 37.31 -38.26
N GLY A 52 0.17 36.18 -38.77
CA GLY A 52 -0.79 35.31 -38.08
C GLY A 52 -0.14 34.04 -37.57
N ILE A 53 -0.31 33.73 -36.29
CA ILE A 53 -0.02 32.41 -35.72
C ILE A 53 -1.34 31.66 -35.62
N VAL A 54 -1.39 30.44 -36.18
CA VAL A 54 -2.59 29.60 -36.24
C VAL A 54 -2.25 28.24 -35.64
N VAL A 55 -2.86 27.88 -34.50
CA VAL A 55 -2.59 26.62 -33.80
C VAL A 55 -3.91 25.89 -33.55
N PRO A 56 -4.02 24.60 -33.91
CA PRO A 56 -5.23 23.83 -33.63
C PRO A 56 -5.34 23.58 -32.12
N GLU A 57 -6.53 23.79 -31.55
CA GLU A 57 -6.73 23.68 -30.09
C GLU A 57 -6.35 22.29 -29.55
N ARG A 58 -6.59 21.24 -30.34
CA ARG A 58 -6.22 19.86 -29.96
C ARG A 58 -4.73 19.68 -29.66
N GLU A 59 -3.82 20.43 -30.29
CA GLU A 59 -2.37 20.31 -30.03
C GLU A 59 -1.99 20.97 -28.70
N ILE A 60 -2.68 22.06 -28.35
CA ILE A 60 -2.50 22.76 -27.08
C ILE A 60 -2.88 21.82 -25.91
N TYR A 61 -3.99 21.10 -26.04
CA TYR A 61 -4.44 20.13 -25.03
C TYR A 61 -3.77 18.75 -25.12
N ALA A 62 -3.22 18.36 -26.28
CA ALA A 62 -2.58 17.06 -26.47
C ALA A 62 -1.37 16.85 -25.54
N SER A 63 -0.58 17.90 -25.30
CA SER A 63 0.55 17.87 -24.37
C SER A 63 0.10 17.61 -22.92
N LEU A 64 -1.02 18.20 -22.51
CA LEU A 64 -1.60 18.07 -21.18
C LEU A 64 -2.21 16.67 -20.97
N VAL A 65 -2.89 16.14 -21.99
CA VAL A 65 -3.45 14.78 -21.98
C VAL A 65 -2.35 13.71 -22.04
N ALA A 66 -1.29 13.94 -22.80
CA ALA A 66 -0.12 13.04 -22.86
C ALA A 66 0.63 13.00 -21.51
N ALA A 67 0.76 14.14 -20.82
CA ALA A 67 1.32 14.22 -19.48
C ALA A 67 0.45 13.54 -18.42
N GLN A 68 -0.88 13.56 -18.56
CA GLN A 68 -1.78 12.91 -17.60
C GLN A 68 -1.73 11.38 -17.69
N LYS A 69 -1.53 10.84 -18.89
CA LYS A 69 -1.53 9.39 -19.15
C LYS A 69 -0.31 8.66 -18.54
N SER A 70 0.79 9.34 -18.29
CA SER A 70 1.96 8.80 -17.59
C SER A 70 1.78 8.75 -16.06
N ILE A 71 0.88 9.58 -15.50
CA ILE A 71 0.64 9.64 -14.05
C ILE A 71 -0.25 8.48 -13.59
N SER A 72 -1.33 8.16 -14.34
CA SER A 72 -2.32 7.15 -13.91
C SER A 72 -1.78 5.72 -13.78
N ARG A 73 -0.75 5.34 -14.56
CA ARG A 73 -0.13 4.00 -14.47
C ARG A 73 0.82 3.88 -13.28
N ALA A 74 1.49 4.98 -12.92
CA ALA A 74 2.35 5.02 -11.74
C ALA A 74 1.52 4.90 -10.46
N THR A 75 0.37 5.57 -10.38
CA THR A 75 -0.49 5.55 -9.18
C THR A 75 -1.10 4.18 -8.90
N ASN A 76 -1.65 3.48 -9.90
CA ASN A 76 -2.28 2.17 -9.66
C ASN A 76 -1.30 1.09 -9.18
N ARG A 77 -0.05 1.13 -9.68
CA ARG A 77 0.97 0.18 -9.24
C ARG A 77 1.36 0.41 -7.77
N ILE A 78 1.46 1.67 -7.37
CA ILE A 78 1.75 2.04 -5.97
C ILE A 78 0.62 1.59 -5.05
N LEU A 79 -0.64 1.84 -5.43
CA LEU A 79 -1.81 1.41 -4.65
C LEU A 79 -1.87 -0.12 -4.48
N LEU A 80 -1.61 -0.88 -5.54
CA LEU A 80 -1.58 -2.35 -5.46
C LEU A 80 -0.49 -2.86 -4.51
N PHE A 81 0.72 -2.30 -4.57
CA PHE A 81 1.79 -2.67 -3.64
C PHE A 81 1.46 -2.29 -2.19
N GLN A 82 0.83 -1.14 -1.98
CA GLN A 82 0.42 -0.70 -0.64
C GLN A 82 -0.65 -1.64 -0.05
N VAL A 83 -1.67 -2.00 -0.84
CA VAL A 83 -2.69 -2.98 -0.41
C VAL A 83 -2.06 -4.35 -0.16
N ALA A 84 -1.18 -4.81 -1.05
CA ALA A 84 -0.48 -6.09 -0.87
C ALA A 84 0.38 -6.09 0.40
N ALA A 85 1.11 -5.01 0.67
CA ALA A 85 1.91 -4.88 1.89
C ALA A 85 1.05 -4.92 3.16
N ILE A 86 -0.10 -4.25 3.16
CA ILE A 86 -1.06 -4.30 4.28
C ILE A 86 -1.57 -5.73 4.49
N VAL A 87 -2.00 -6.40 3.41
CA VAL A 87 -2.50 -7.78 3.49
C VAL A 87 -1.42 -8.73 4.02
N VAL A 88 -0.20 -8.64 3.51
CA VAL A 88 0.93 -9.47 3.98
C VAL A 88 1.23 -9.20 5.46
N SER A 89 1.25 -7.93 5.87
CA SER A 89 1.45 -7.56 7.28
C SER A 89 0.37 -8.17 8.18
N LEU A 90 -0.90 -8.05 7.79
CA LEU A 90 -2.02 -8.64 8.53
C LEU A 90 -1.91 -10.17 8.63
N LEU A 91 -1.51 -10.85 7.54
CA LEU A 91 -1.31 -12.30 7.54
C LEU A 91 -0.20 -12.72 8.48
N ILE A 92 0.92 -11.99 8.52
CA ILE A 92 2.03 -12.26 9.45
C ILE A 92 1.57 -12.13 10.90
N VAL A 93 0.90 -11.03 11.23
CA VAL A 93 0.38 -10.80 12.60
C VAL A 93 -0.62 -11.89 12.97
N PHE A 94 -1.55 -12.23 12.07
CA PHE A 94 -2.54 -13.27 12.31
C PHE A 94 -1.89 -14.64 12.54
N ALA A 95 -0.92 -15.02 11.72
CA ALA A 95 -0.17 -16.27 11.88
C ALA A 95 0.61 -16.31 13.21
N ALA A 96 1.24 -15.19 13.59
CA ALA A 96 1.96 -15.07 14.85
C ALA A 96 1.03 -15.24 16.06
N VAL A 97 -0.11 -14.53 16.07
CA VAL A 97 -1.10 -14.63 17.15
C VAL A 97 -1.63 -16.06 17.27
N LEU A 98 -2.07 -16.68 16.17
CA LEU A 98 -2.55 -18.06 16.20
C LEU A 98 -1.47 -19.05 16.66
N GLY A 99 -0.23 -18.86 16.23
CA GLY A 99 0.89 -19.70 16.64
C GLY A 99 1.17 -19.62 18.15
N ILE A 100 1.23 -18.40 18.68
CA ILE A 100 1.47 -18.15 20.11
C ILE A 100 0.29 -18.67 20.95
N SER A 101 -0.95 -18.32 20.59
CA SER A 101 -2.14 -18.78 21.32
C SER A 101 -2.22 -20.31 21.37
N LYS A 102 -1.97 -21.01 20.26
CA LYS A 102 -1.97 -22.48 20.23
C LYS A 102 -0.91 -23.07 21.17
N ARG A 103 0.30 -22.50 21.20
CA ARG A 103 1.38 -22.98 22.09
C ARG A 103 1.02 -22.81 23.56
N ILE A 104 0.53 -21.63 23.95
CA ILE A 104 0.12 -21.34 25.34
C ILE A 104 -1.04 -22.27 25.74
N THR A 105 -2.10 -22.35 24.93
CA THR A 105 -3.25 -23.21 25.23
C THR A 105 -2.87 -24.69 25.33
N ALA A 106 -1.96 -25.17 24.46
CA ALA A 106 -1.47 -26.54 24.54
C ALA A 106 -0.70 -26.80 25.86
N GLY A 107 0.17 -25.87 26.27
CA GLY A 107 0.88 -25.96 27.55
C GLY A 107 -0.07 -26.00 28.76
N LEU A 108 -1.07 -25.12 28.78
CA LEU A 108 -2.08 -25.09 29.84
C LEU A 108 -2.93 -26.37 29.88
N ARG A 109 -3.29 -26.93 28.72
CA ARG A 109 -4.01 -28.22 28.66
C ARG A 109 -3.16 -29.37 29.19
N ALA A 110 -1.86 -29.40 28.86
CA ALA A 110 -0.95 -30.42 29.36
C ALA A 110 -0.81 -30.33 30.90
N LEU A 111 -0.68 -29.12 31.44
CA LEU A 111 -0.68 -28.86 32.88
C LEU A 111 -1.99 -29.33 33.55
N ALA A 112 -3.14 -28.98 32.98
CA ALA A 112 -4.44 -29.39 33.51
C ALA A 112 -4.58 -30.92 33.55
N SER A 113 -4.20 -31.61 32.47
CA SER A 113 -4.24 -33.07 32.41
C SER A 113 -3.29 -33.72 33.43
N ALA A 114 -2.09 -33.18 33.62
CA ALA A 114 -1.17 -33.70 34.61
C ALA A 114 -1.63 -33.44 36.05
N ALA A 115 -2.24 -32.30 36.32
CA ALA A 115 -2.84 -32.02 37.62
C ALA A 115 -3.95 -33.04 37.96
N GLN A 116 -4.77 -33.42 36.97
CA GLN A 116 -5.77 -34.48 37.15
C GLN A 116 -5.14 -35.83 37.47
N ARG A 117 -4.05 -36.20 36.78
CA ARG A 117 -3.31 -37.44 37.08
C ARG A 117 -2.68 -37.42 38.48
N LEU A 118 -2.11 -36.28 38.86
CA LEU A 118 -1.55 -36.10 40.20
C LEU A 118 -2.63 -36.24 41.28
N GLN A 119 -3.83 -35.69 41.03
CA GLN A 119 -4.99 -35.86 41.91
C GLN A 119 -5.45 -37.32 42.00
N SER A 120 -5.33 -38.10 40.92
CA SER A 120 -5.63 -39.54 40.93
C SER A 120 -4.51 -40.40 41.53
N LYS A 121 -3.62 -39.81 42.34
CA LYS A 121 -2.47 -40.45 43.00
C LYS A 121 -1.36 -40.96 42.07
N ASP A 122 -1.35 -40.53 40.81
CA ASP A 122 -0.21 -40.78 39.92
C ASP A 122 0.86 -39.70 40.15
N TYR A 123 1.69 -39.91 41.17
CA TYR A 123 2.77 -38.99 41.57
C TYR A 123 3.98 -39.02 40.62
N SER A 124 4.01 -39.97 39.69
CA SER A 124 5.07 -40.08 38.68
C SER A 124 4.87 -39.11 37.50
N VAL A 125 3.69 -38.47 37.39
CA VAL A 125 3.37 -37.60 36.26
C VAL A 125 4.32 -36.40 36.16
N ARG A 126 4.78 -36.11 34.95
CA ARG A 126 5.60 -34.93 34.64
C ARG A 126 5.06 -34.24 33.38
N VAL A 127 5.18 -32.92 33.35
CA VAL A 127 4.77 -32.08 32.22
C VAL A 127 6.01 -31.50 31.55
N ARG A 128 6.06 -31.57 30.22
CA ARG A 128 7.02 -30.82 29.42
C ARG A 128 6.25 -29.74 28.66
N VAL A 129 6.49 -28.48 29.01
CA VAL A 129 5.95 -27.33 28.30
C VAL A 129 7.06 -26.77 27.40
N PRO A 130 6.99 -26.89 26.06
CA PRO A 130 8.03 -26.42 25.15
C PRO A 130 7.88 -24.92 24.84
N THR A 131 7.40 -24.12 25.79
CA THR A 131 7.40 -22.65 25.70
C THR A 131 8.64 -22.10 26.41
N ARG A 132 8.96 -20.82 26.21
CA ARG A 132 10.07 -20.12 26.89
C ARG A 132 9.54 -18.88 27.61
N ASP A 133 8.42 -19.08 28.28
CA ASP A 133 7.60 -18.05 28.93
C ASP A 133 7.18 -18.52 30.32
N GLU A 134 6.30 -17.76 30.96
CA GLU A 134 5.79 -18.05 32.30
C GLU A 134 5.12 -19.43 32.39
N VAL A 135 4.62 -19.98 31.28
CA VAL A 135 3.98 -21.32 31.26
C VAL A 135 5.04 -22.42 31.45
N GLU A 136 6.25 -22.23 30.94
CA GLU A 136 7.38 -23.15 31.18
C GLU A 136 7.75 -23.15 32.66
N ALA A 137 7.86 -21.96 33.26
CA ALA A 137 8.18 -21.80 34.68
C ALA A 137 7.15 -22.51 35.57
N VAL A 138 5.86 -22.40 35.25
CA VAL A 138 4.78 -23.15 35.93
C VAL A 138 4.93 -24.66 35.73
N GLY A 139 5.28 -25.11 34.52
CA GLY A 139 5.59 -26.52 34.24
C GLY A 139 6.71 -27.09 35.12
N VAL A 140 7.80 -26.33 35.26
CA VAL A 140 8.93 -26.71 36.12
C VAL A 140 8.50 -26.76 37.59
N ALA A 141 7.75 -25.77 38.07
CA ALA A 141 7.25 -25.75 39.44
C ALA A 141 6.31 -26.93 39.72
N PHE A 142 5.40 -27.25 38.79
CA PHE A 142 4.52 -28.41 38.88
C PHE A 142 5.32 -29.72 39.02
N ASN A 143 6.34 -29.92 38.19
CA ASN A 143 7.17 -31.13 38.25
C ASN A 143 7.90 -31.28 39.59
N ARG A 144 8.42 -30.19 40.16
CA ARG A 144 9.05 -30.20 41.48
C ARG A 144 8.06 -30.58 42.59
N MET A 145 6.84 -30.03 42.54
CA MET A 145 5.80 -30.42 43.50
C MET A 145 5.44 -31.91 43.38
N ALA A 146 5.26 -32.41 42.15
CA ALA A 146 4.96 -33.83 41.92
C ALA A 146 6.09 -34.75 42.40
N GLU A 147 7.35 -34.36 42.19
CA GLU A 147 8.53 -35.07 42.70
C GLU A 147 8.58 -35.11 44.23
N GLN A 148 8.34 -33.98 44.88
CA GLN A 148 8.27 -33.92 46.35
C GLN A 148 7.17 -34.84 46.89
N ILE A 149 5.98 -34.82 46.28
CA ILE A 149 4.88 -35.69 46.72
C ILE A 149 5.25 -37.16 46.55
N SER A 150 5.79 -37.56 45.39
CA SER A 150 6.24 -38.95 45.13
C SER A 150 7.23 -39.42 46.20
N PHE A 151 8.25 -38.60 46.48
CA PHE A 151 9.27 -38.92 47.47
C PHE A 151 8.70 -39.09 48.88
N HIS A 152 7.79 -38.22 49.31
CA HIS A 152 7.18 -38.34 50.65
C HIS A 152 6.25 -39.55 50.74
N THR A 153 5.50 -39.86 49.68
CA THR A 153 4.63 -41.04 49.66
C THR A 153 5.42 -42.34 49.68
N GLU A 154 6.48 -42.47 48.88
CA GLU A 154 7.35 -43.65 48.88
C GLU A 154 8.02 -43.89 50.24
N ASN A 155 8.53 -42.84 50.89
CA ASN A 155 9.11 -42.96 52.24
C ASN A 155 8.07 -43.39 53.28
N LEU A 156 6.84 -42.86 53.20
CA LEU A 156 5.76 -43.26 54.10
C LEU A 156 5.38 -44.72 53.92
N GLU A 157 5.33 -45.22 52.68
CA GLU A 157 5.07 -46.63 52.39
C GLU A 157 6.17 -47.55 52.96
N GLN A 158 7.44 -47.17 52.81
CA GLN A 158 8.56 -47.93 53.40
C GLN A 158 8.47 -47.99 54.93
N LEU A 159 8.18 -46.87 55.60
CA LEU A 159 8.04 -46.82 57.06
C LEU A 159 6.86 -47.64 57.57
N VAL A 160 5.78 -47.74 56.79
CA VAL A 160 4.64 -48.58 57.15
C VAL A 160 5.01 -50.06 57.02
N ASP A 161 5.65 -50.46 55.92
CA ASP A 161 6.10 -51.84 55.68
C ASP A 161 7.13 -52.34 56.70
N GLU A 162 7.99 -51.46 57.22
CA GLU A 162 8.93 -51.79 58.29
C GLU A 162 8.24 -52.04 59.65
N ARG A 163 7.08 -51.40 59.91
CA ARG A 163 6.34 -51.54 61.17
C ARG A 163 5.30 -52.65 61.18
N THR A 164 4.86 -53.10 60.01
CA THR A 164 3.87 -54.18 59.86
C THR A 164 4.49 -55.56 59.66
N ARG A 165 5.83 -55.67 59.60
CA ARG A 165 6.58 -56.92 59.73
C ARG A 165 6.89 -57.27 61.18
#